data_AF-A0A6V7VWH1-F1
#
_entry.id   AF-A0A6V7VWH1-F1
#
_cell.length_a   1.000
_cell.length_b   1.000
_cell.length_c   1.000
_cell.angle_alpha   90.00
_cell.angle_beta   90.00
_cell.angle_gamma   90.00
#
_symmetry.space_group_name_H-M   'P 1'
#
loop_
_entity.id
_entity.type
_entity.pdbx_description
1 polymer ?
#
loop_
_entity_poly.entity_id
_entity_poly.type
_entity_poly.pdbx_seq_one_letter_code
_entity_poly.pdbx_strand_id
1 'polypeptide(L)'
;MAAPIKTVILRAIRGLSRLRNLSSKDDGITEEDSYQEQFIKMEALCDRITNEIKIGEGYLNEIQVAINHWTDLLRKLTSEERKTANEEYEKFQTEKQVESVIEAVETMLLKLRDHLSEASTKSKLLANKAEKERKAEELDHAKSLKGLTSVQTQNVTPQAVSSIYQLPTLQIKRFSGDRRDWVEFYESFRCAVDTGAGSDIEKLTLLRNLLDNEPRELISGFRLEAKNYKEALHLLKDHYGDKEAYVRDLHTRLSNLKVCNTLNDVKKFSLELERLAREMKNTGEDIEAGSCTKKKVVYPMLEEKS
;
A
#
# COMPACT_ATOMS: atom_id res chain seq x y z
N MET A 1 -42.29 7.65 9.44
CA MET A 1 -41.07 8.36 8.98
C MET A 1 -39.77 7.73 9.50
N ALA A 2 -39.73 7.22 10.73
CA ALA A 2 -38.53 6.58 11.30
C ALA A 2 -38.20 5.16 10.77
N ALA A 3 -39.14 4.49 10.09
CA ALA A 3 -38.99 3.08 9.71
C ALA A 3 -37.73 2.77 8.86
N PRO A 4 -37.38 3.56 7.81
CA PRO A 4 -36.17 3.29 7.03
C PRO A 4 -34.88 3.43 7.86
N ILE A 5 -34.82 4.41 8.76
CA ILE A 5 -33.66 4.66 9.64
C ILE A 5 -33.51 3.52 10.64
N LYS A 6 -34.61 3.10 11.28
CA LYS A 6 -34.62 1.97 12.21
C LYS A 6 -34.17 0.68 11.51
N THR A 7 -34.58 0.45 10.27
CA THR A 7 -34.14 -0.71 9.47
C THR A 7 -32.64 -0.70 9.18
N VAL A 8 -32.06 0.45 8.84
CA VAL A 8 -30.60 0.58 8.62
C VAL A 8 -29.84 0.25 9.89
N ILE A 9 -30.22 0.83 11.02
CA ILE A 9 -29.57 0.59 12.32
C ILE A 9 -29.66 -0.90 12.71
N LEU A 10 -30.84 -1.52 12.58
CA LEU A 10 -31.01 -2.94 12.90
C LEU A 10 -30.18 -3.87 12.00
N ARG A 11 -30.05 -3.53 10.71
CA ARG A 11 -29.20 -4.29 9.79
C ARG A 11 -27.73 -4.16 10.20
N ALA A 12 -27.27 -2.95 10.50
CA ALA A 12 -25.90 -2.70 10.90
C ALA A 12 -25.55 -3.42 12.21
N ILE A 13 -26.41 -3.35 13.23
CA ILE A 13 -26.24 -4.09 14.49
C ILE A 13 -26.11 -5.59 14.27
N ARG A 14 -26.95 -6.18 13.40
CA ARG A 14 -26.85 -7.61 13.06
C ARG A 14 -25.57 -7.94 12.30
N GLY A 15 -25.06 -7.01 11.51
CA GLY A 15 -23.76 -7.12 10.85
C GLY A 15 -22.62 -7.13 11.85
N LEU A 16 -22.64 -6.18 12.80
CA LEU A 16 -21.66 -6.04 13.87
C LEU A 16 -21.59 -7.27 14.78
N SER A 17 -22.72 -7.93 15.06
CA SER A 17 -22.72 -9.15 15.87
C SER A 17 -22.05 -10.35 15.19
N ARG A 18 -21.64 -10.25 13.92
CA ARG A 18 -20.92 -11.29 13.18
C ARG A 18 -19.42 -11.04 13.08
N LEU A 19 -18.93 -9.91 13.59
CA LEU A 19 -17.51 -9.60 13.60
C LEU A 19 -16.73 -10.64 14.40
N ARG A 20 -15.57 -11.02 13.88
CA ARG A 20 -14.70 -11.99 14.55
C ARG A 20 -13.69 -11.27 15.43
N ASN A 21 -13.55 -11.77 16.66
CA ASN A 21 -12.49 -11.34 17.57
C ASN A 21 -11.20 -12.10 17.25
N LEU A 22 -10.43 -11.60 16.28
CA LEU A 22 -9.17 -12.22 15.87
C LEU A 22 -8.06 -11.88 16.88
N SER A 23 -7.35 -12.92 17.33
CA SER A 23 -6.30 -12.86 18.34
C SER A 23 -4.97 -13.42 17.82
N SER A 24 -3.90 -13.26 18.61
CA SER A 24 -2.58 -13.83 18.32
C SER A 24 -2.58 -15.35 18.16
N LYS A 25 -3.59 -16.05 18.69
CA LYS A 25 -3.77 -17.50 18.53
C LYS A 25 -4.34 -17.91 17.16
N ASP A 26 -4.81 -16.96 16.36
CA ASP A 26 -5.39 -17.22 15.03
C ASP A 26 -4.36 -17.12 13.89
N ASP A 27 -3.06 -17.03 14.22
CA ASP A 27 -1.97 -16.97 13.24
C ASP A 27 -1.71 -18.33 12.56
N GLY A 28 -2.03 -19.44 13.23
CA GLY A 28 -1.82 -20.80 12.70
C GLY A 28 -0.34 -21.14 12.48
N ILE A 29 0.55 -20.41 13.15
CA ILE A 29 2.00 -20.58 13.08
C ILE A 29 2.43 -21.71 14.02
N THR A 30 3.24 -22.63 13.52
CA THR A 30 3.91 -23.66 14.32
C THR A 30 5.41 -23.37 14.40
N GLU A 31 6.07 -23.86 15.45
CA GLU A 31 7.53 -23.72 15.60
C GLU A 31 8.31 -24.54 14.55
N GLU A 32 7.65 -25.51 13.91
CA GLU A 32 8.22 -26.34 12.84
C GLU A 32 8.19 -25.66 11.46
N ASP A 33 7.35 -24.63 11.27
CA ASP A 33 7.27 -23.88 10.02
C ASP A 33 8.58 -23.13 9.73
N SER A 34 9.00 -23.08 8.47
CA SER A 34 10.10 -22.19 8.05
C SER A 34 9.76 -20.72 8.31
N TYR A 35 10.74 -19.85 8.57
CA TYR A 35 10.47 -18.41 8.75
C TYR A 35 9.71 -17.78 7.57
N GLN A 36 9.89 -18.30 6.35
CA GLN A 36 9.15 -17.85 5.18
C GLN A 36 7.66 -18.26 5.26
N GLU A 37 7.36 -19.46 5.73
CA GLU A 37 5.99 -19.93 5.94
C GLU A 37 5.32 -19.18 7.09
N GLN A 38 6.04 -18.98 8.21
CA GLN A 38 5.58 -18.17 9.33
C GLN A 38 5.26 -16.73 8.89
N PHE A 39 6.10 -16.14 8.03
CA PHE A 39 5.87 -14.82 7.46
C PHE A 39 4.58 -14.75 6.65
N ILE A 40 4.37 -15.70 5.72
CA ILE A 40 3.17 -15.75 4.86
C ILE A 40 1.91 -15.91 5.72
N LYS A 41 1.93 -16.80 6.72
CA LYS A 41 0.80 -17.01 7.65
C LYS A 41 0.49 -15.74 8.46
N MET A 42 1.52 -15.03 8.91
CA MET A 42 1.37 -13.77 9.65
C MET A 42 0.80 -12.64 8.76
N GLU A 43 1.27 -12.51 7.52
CA GLU A 43 0.73 -11.54 6.56
C GLU A 43 -0.76 -11.81 6.27
N ALA A 44 -1.11 -13.08 6.08
CA ALA A 44 -2.50 -13.49 5.93
C ALA A 44 -3.36 -13.18 7.18
N LEU A 45 -2.80 -13.24 8.39
CA LEU A 45 -3.51 -12.81 9.61
C LEU A 45 -3.73 -11.29 9.61
N CYS A 46 -2.71 -10.49 9.26
CA CYS A 46 -2.84 -9.04 9.13
C CYS A 46 -3.98 -8.66 8.16
N ASP A 47 -4.08 -9.34 7.02
CA ASP A 47 -5.16 -9.12 6.05
C ASP A 47 -6.54 -9.44 6.63
N ARG A 48 -6.66 -10.58 7.35
CA ARG A 48 -7.92 -10.94 8.02
C ARG A 48 -8.33 -9.89 9.06
N ILE A 49 -7.40 -9.45 9.91
CA ILE A 49 -7.67 -8.43 10.94
C ILE A 49 -8.08 -7.11 10.27
N THR A 50 -7.35 -6.69 9.24
CA THR A 50 -7.66 -5.47 8.48
C THR A 50 -9.07 -5.51 7.88
N ASN A 51 -9.47 -6.67 7.36
CA ASN A 51 -10.80 -6.85 6.81
C ASN A 51 -11.90 -6.76 7.88
N GLU A 52 -11.72 -7.37 9.06
CA GLU A 52 -12.67 -7.24 10.16
C GLU A 52 -12.81 -5.79 10.64
N ILE A 53 -11.69 -5.06 10.73
CA ILE A 53 -11.69 -3.63 11.09
C ILE A 53 -12.54 -2.84 10.09
N LYS A 54 -12.29 -3.02 8.78
CA LYS A 54 -13.04 -2.33 7.72
C LYS A 54 -14.53 -2.62 7.77
N ILE A 55 -14.91 -3.87 8.01
CA ILE A 55 -16.32 -4.27 8.12
C ILE A 55 -16.96 -3.57 9.32
N GLY A 56 -16.30 -3.56 10.48
CA GLY A 56 -16.81 -2.92 11.69
C GLY A 56 -16.96 -1.40 11.53
N GLU A 57 -15.94 -0.73 10.99
CA GLU A 57 -15.99 0.71 10.69
C GLU A 57 -17.10 1.04 9.68
N GLY A 58 -17.31 0.19 8.68
CA GLY A 58 -18.39 0.33 7.71
C GLY A 58 -19.77 0.35 8.37
N TYR A 59 -20.06 -0.61 9.24
CA TYR A 59 -21.34 -0.64 9.95
C TYR A 59 -21.51 0.50 10.96
N LEU A 60 -20.44 0.90 11.67
CA LEU A 60 -20.49 2.08 12.55
C LEU A 60 -20.81 3.35 11.76
N ASN A 61 -20.20 3.52 10.58
CA ASN A 61 -20.49 4.65 9.71
C ASN A 61 -21.94 4.64 9.20
N GLU A 62 -22.50 3.48 8.86
CA GLU A 62 -23.91 3.36 8.48
C GLU A 62 -24.85 3.80 9.62
N ILE A 63 -24.55 3.41 10.86
CA ILE A 63 -25.30 3.85 12.04
C ILE A 63 -25.19 5.36 12.22
N GLN A 64 -23.98 5.91 12.12
CA GLN A 64 -23.74 7.35 12.24
C GLN A 64 -24.50 8.16 11.18
N VAL A 65 -24.49 7.71 9.92
CA VAL A 65 -25.24 8.34 8.83
C VAL A 65 -26.75 8.28 9.10
N ALA A 66 -27.25 7.16 9.62
CA ALA A 66 -28.66 7.02 9.98
C ALA A 66 -29.07 7.97 11.13
N ILE A 67 -28.21 8.15 12.14
CA ILE A 67 -28.39 9.12 13.24
C ILE A 67 -28.38 10.56 12.71
N ASN A 68 -27.46 10.90 11.81
CA ASN A 68 -27.40 12.24 11.22
C ASN A 68 -28.67 12.55 10.41
N HIS A 69 -29.12 11.59 9.61
CA HIS A 69 -30.37 11.72 8.85
C HIS A 69 -31.58 11.89 9.79
N TRP A 70 -31.63 11.15 10.90
CA TRP A 70 -32.67 11.34 11.92
C TRP A 70 -32.67 12.77 12.48
N THR A 71 -31.49 13.27 12.84
CA THR A 71 -31.31 14.64 13.34
C THR A 71 -31.80 15.67 12.34
N ASP A 72 -31.51 15.47 11.05
CA ASP A 72 -31.98 16.37 9.98
C ASP A 72 -33.50 16.33 9.78
N LEU A 73 -34.13 15.17 9.97
CA LEU A 73 -35.60 15.06 9.95
C LEU A 73 -36.24 15.79 11.13
N LEU A 74 -35.68 15.65 12.34
CA LEU A 74 -36.16 16.33 13.53
C LEU A 74 -36.15 17.86 13.39
N ARG A 75 -35.15 18.42 12.68
CA ARG A 75 -35.08 19.88 12.42
C ARG A 75 -36.19 20.40 11.51
N LYS A 76 -36.81 19.55 10.70
CA LYS A 76 -37.86 19.92 9.74
C LYS A 76 -39.27 19.83 10.34
N LEU A 77 -39.42 19.25 11.53
CA LEU A 77 -40.71 19.04 12.20
C LEU A 77 -41.08 20.22 13.10
N THR A 78 -42.38 20.35 13.39
CA THR A 78 -42.88 21.29 14.40
C THR A 78 -42.48 20.87 15.81
N SER A 79 -42.60 21.76 16.81
CA SER A 79 -42.14 21.48 18.18
C SER A 79 -42.82 20.24 18.81
N GLU A 80 -44.11 20.08 18.61
CA GLU A 80 -44.89 18.93 19.11
C GLU A 80 -44.50 17.63 18.39
N GLU A 81 -44.52 17.62 17.06
CA GLU A 81 -44.15 16.44 16.26
C GLU A 81 -42.70 16.00 16.50
N ARG A 82 -41.79 16.96 16.68
CA ARG A 82 -40.39 16.71 17.00
C ARG A 82 -40.24 16.02 18.36
N LYS A 83 -41.00 16.44 19.37
CA LYS A 83 -40.96 15.85 20.71
C LYS A 83 -41.42 14.40 20.67
N THR A 84 -42.58 14.12 20.08
CA THR A 84 -43.11 12.76 19.94
C THR A 84 -42.18 11.86 19.12
N ALA A 85 -41.64 12.36 18.02
CA ALA A 85 -40.69 11.63 17.19
C ALA A 85 -39.42 11.27 17.98
N ASN A 86 -38.86 12.22 18.73
CA ASN A 86 -37.65 12.00 19.52
C ASN A 86 -37.86 10.96 20.63
N GLU A 87 -38.97 11.04 21.36
CA GLU A 87 -39.34 10.04 22.37
C GLU A 87 -39.45 8.62 21.77
N GLU A 88 -40.04 8.49 20.57
CA GLU A 88 -40.13 7.22 19.85
C GLU A 88 -38.75 6.67 19.43
N TYR A 89 -37.80 7.56 19.16
CA TYR A 89 -36.44 7.20 18.74
C TYR A 89 -35.56 6.83 19.92
N GLU A 90 -35.60 7.60 21.01
CA GLU A 90 -34.91 7.29 22.27
C GLU A 90 -35.35 5.94 22.84
N LYS A 91 -36.67 5.67 22.80
CA LYS A 91 -37.21 4.36 23.18
C LYS A 91 -36.62 3.24 22.32
N PHE A 92 -36.55 3.44 20.99
CA PHE A 92 -35.96 2.46 20.09
C PHE A 92 -34.46 2.25 20.35
N GLN A 93 -33.70 3.33 20.59
CA GLN A 93 -32.28 3.24 20.90
C GLN A 93 -32.03 2.44 22.18
N THR A 94 -32.80 2.72 23.23
CA THR A 94 -32.72 2.02 24.51
C THR A 94 -33.12 0.54 24.38
N GLU A 95 -34.25 0.24 23.71
CA GLU A 95 -34.72 -1.14 23.50
C GLU A 95 -33.74 -1.99 22.70
N LYS A 96 -33.02 -1.38 21.75
CA LYS A 96 -32.04 -2.06 20.90
C LYS A 96 -30.61 -1.92 21.40
N GLN A 97 -30.42 -1.26 22.53
CA GLN A 97 -29.11 -1.04 23.17
C GLN A 97 -28.07 -0.49 22.19
N VAL A 98 -28.48 0.44 21.32
CA VAL A 98 -27.67 0.90 20.18
C VAL A 98 -26.33 1.46 20.66
N GLU A 99 -26.34 2.31 21.68
CA GLU A 99 -25.14 2.91 22.26
C GLU A 99 -24.16 1.85 22.81
N SER A 100 -24.67 0.90 23.59
CA SER A 100 -23.85 -0.18 24.15
C SER A 100 -23.22 -1.06 23.06
N VAL A 101 -23.92 -1.30 21.95
CA VAL A 101 -23.36 -2.02 20.80
C VAL A 101 -22.25 -1.22 20.13
N ILE A 102 -22.43 0.10 19.97
CA ILE A 102 -21.40 0.99 19.41
C ILE A 102 -20.14 0.93 20.29
N GLU A 103 -20.28 1.17 21.60
CA GLU A 103 -19.15 1.16 22.55
C GLU A 103 -18.39 -0.18 22.55
N ALA A 104 -19.14 -1.30 22.53
CA ALA A 104 -18.55 -2.63 22.50
C ALA A 104 -17.75 -2.89 21.21
N VAL A 105 -18.28 -2.44 20.07
CA VAL A 105 -17.60 -2.58 18.77
C VAL A 105 -16.39 -1.66 18.69
N GLU A 106 -16.48 -0.41 19.14
CA GLU A 106 -15.33 0.50 19.19
C GLU A 106 -14.20 -0.07 20.04
N THR A 107 -14.53 -0.65 21.19
CA THR A 107 -13.56 -1.35 22.05
C THR A 107 -12.94 -2.55 21.33
N MET A 108 -13.74 -3.32 20.59
CA MET A 108 -13.24 -4.45 19.79
C MET A 108 -12.32 -3.98 18.66
N LEU A 109 -12.69 -2.92 17.93
CA LEU A 109 -11.89 -2.34 16.85
C LEU A 109 -10.55 -1.82 17.36
N LEU A 110 -10.52 -1.22 18.56
CA LEU A 110 -9.29 -0.78 19.20
C LEU A 110 -8.36 -1.98 19.45
N LYS A 111 -8.88 -3.06 20.04
CA LYS A 111 -8.11 -4.30 20.27
C LYS A 111 -7.59 -4.92 18.97
N LEU A 112 -8.43 -4.97 17.93
CA LEU A 112 -8.02 -5.46 16.61
C LEU A 112 -6.90 -4.61 16.00
N ARG A 113 -6.94 -3.29 16.19
CA ARG A 113 -5.89 -2.37 15.70
C ARG A 113 -4.57 -2.57 16.45
N ASP A 114 -4.63 -2.78 17.77
CA ASP A 114 -3.44 -3.11 18.57
C ASP A 114 -2.84 -4.44 18.11
N HIS A 115 -3.68 -5.46 17.90
CA HIS A 115 -3.25 -6.76 17.39
C HIS A 115 -2.67 -6.67 15.97
N LEU A 116 -3.25 -5.83 15.09
CA LEU A 116 -2.71 -5.59 13.75
C LEU A 116 -1.31 -4.97 13.81
N SER A 117 -1.09 -4.03 14.72
CA SER A 117 0.22 -3.42 14.96
C SER A 117 1.24 -4.48 15.40
N GLU A 118 0.88 -5.30 16.39
CA GLU A 118 1.74 -6.38 16.88
C GLU A 118 2.05 -7.41 15.77
N ALA A 119 1.03 -7.91 15.09
CA ALA A 119 1.16 -8.86 13.99
C ALA A 119 2.02 -8.30 12.84
N SER A 120 1.86 -7.02 12.49
CA SER A 120 2.67 -6.34 11.47
C SER A 120 4.14 -6.28 11.88
N THR A 121 4.45 -5.99 13.15
CA THR A 121 5.84 -6.00 13.64
C THR A 121 6.45 -7.40 13.62
N LYS A 122 5.70 -8.43 14.03
CA LYS A 122 6.13 -9.84 13.98
C LYS A 122 6.37 -10.28 12.53
N SER A 123 5.51 -9.90 11.60
CA SER A 123 5.66 -10.15 10.16
C SER A 123 6.99 -9.58 9.63
N LYS A 124 7.29 -8.31 9.93
CA LYS A 124 8.56 -7.67 9.52
C LYS A 124 9.79 -8.39 10.09
N LEU A 125 9.72 -8.86 11.33
CA LEU A 125 10.81 -9.63 11.94
C LEU A 125 11.02 -10.97 11.23
N LEU A 126 9.93 -11.69 10.93
CA LEU A 126 9.97 -12.97 10.21
C LEU A 126 10.52 -12.80 8.79
N ALA A 127 10.10 -11.76 8.07
CA ALA A 127 10.65 -11.43 6.75
C ALA A 127 12.18 -11.23 6.78
N ASN A 128 12.67 -10.48 7.78
CA ASN A 128 14.11 -10.26 7.96
C ASN A 128 14.86 -11.56 8.31
N LYS A 129 14.25 -12.46 9.07
CA LYS A 129 14.84 -13.77 9.39
C LYS A 129 14.90 -14.67 8.17
N ALA A 130 13.81 -14.77 7.41
CA ALA A 130 13.73 -15.54 6.16
C ALA A 130 14.78 -15.06 5.14
N GLU A 131 14.95 -13.74 5.00
CA GLU A 131 15.96 -13.18 4.09
C GLU A 131 17.40 -13.49 4.52
N LYS A 132 17.67 -13.55 5.84
CA LYS A 132 18.98 -13.95 6.36
C LYS A 132 19.29 -15.42 6.09
N GLU A 133 18.31 -16.30 6.27
CA GLU A 133 18.47 -17.73 5.98
C GLU A 133 18.72 -17.97 4.49
N ARG A 134 17.91 -17.35 3.62
CA ARG A 134 18.10 -17.44 2.17
C ARG A 134 19.51 -17.03 1.73
N LYS A 135 20.04 -15.94 2.28
CA LYS A 135 21.41 -15.48 2.01
C LYS A 135 22.47 -16.44 2.54
N ALA A 136 22.24 -17.07 3.69
CA ALA A 136 23.14 -18.06 4.26
C ALA A 136 23.20 -19.34 3.41
N GLU A 137 22.05 -19.80 2.92
CA GLU A 137 21.92 -20.93 2.01
C GLU A 137 22.56 -20.65 0.65
N GLU A 138 22.36 -19.45 0.09
CA GLU A 138 23.02 -19.03 -1.16
C GLU A 138 24.56 -19.04 -1.01
N LEU A 139 25.07 -18.59 0.14
CA LEU A 139 26.51 -18.62 0.43
C LEU A 139 27.03 -20.05 0.58
N ASP A 140 26.26 -20.95 1.19
CA ASP A 140 26.64 -22.36 1.36
C ASP A 140 26.62 -23.11 0.01
N HIS A 141 25.57 -22.91 -0.79
CA HIS A 141 25.46 -23.44 -2.15
C HIS A 141 26.59 -22.94 -3.06
N ALA A 142 26.95 -21.65 -2.97
CA ALA A 142 28.07 -21.07 -3.71
C ALA A 142 29.44 -21.65 -3.29
N LYS A 143 29.61 -22.01 -2.01
CA LYS A 143 30.82 -22.70 -1.52
C LYS A 143 30.87 -24.14 -2.01
N SER A 144 29.75 -24.85 -2.02
CA SER A 144 29.64 -26.23 -2.50
C SER A 144 29.95 -26.35 -4.00
N LEU A 145 29.51 -25.40 -4.83
CA LEU A 145 29.86 -25.35 -6.26
C LEU A 145 31.36 -25.15 -6.52
N LYS A 146 32.07 -24.41 -5.65
CA LYS A 146 33.53 -24.20 -5.77
C LYS A 146 34.36 -25.40 -5.29
N GLY A 147 33.78 -26.30 -4.50
CA GLY A 147 34.43 -27.53 -4.02
C GLY A 147 34.58 -28.62 -5.08
N LEU A 148 33.82 -28.56 -6.18
CA LEU A 148 33.84 -29.57 -7.26
C LEU A 148 34.89 -29.30 -8.36
N THR A 149 35.63 -28.19 -8.29
CA THR A 149 36.75 -27.89 -9.20
C THR A 149 38.09 -27.99 -8.48
N SER A 150 38.48 -29.20 -8.10
CA SER A 150 39.88 -29.54 -7.79
C SER A 150 40.25 -30.81 -8.54
N VAL A 151 40.60 -30.65 -9.82
CA VAL A 151 41.41 -31.60 -10.57
C VAL A 151 42.60 -30.85 -11.15
N GLN A 152 43.77 -31.45 -10.98
CA GLN A 152 45.10 -30.89 -11.11
C GLN A 152 45.50 -30.52 -12.55
N THR A 153 46.24 -29.41 -12.68
CA THR A 153 47.32 -29.08 -13.63
C THR A 153 47.25 -29.56 -15.09
N GLN A 154 47.30 -28.63 -16.06
CA GLN A 154 48.54 -28.16 -16.71
C GLN A 154 48.27 -27.01 -17.71
N ASN A 155 49.28 -26.14 -17.83
CA ASN A 155 49.43 -24.94 -18.66
C ASN A 155 48.77 -24.96 -20.06
N VAL A 156 47.88 -24.01 -20.36
CA VAL A 156 47.85 -23.22 -21.62
C VAL A 156 47.16 -21.86 -21.39
N THR A 157 47.73 -20.81 -21.97
CA THR A 157 47.32 -19.39 -22.06
C THR A 157 45.94 -19.17 -22.73
N PRO A 158 45.34 -17.96 -22.66
CA PRO A 158 43.92 -17.78 -22.39
C PRO A 158 43.09 -17.66 -23.66
N GLN A 159 42.15 -18.59 -23.84
CA GLN A 159 40.98 -18.36 -24.69
C GLN A 159 39.74 -18.65 -23.85
N ALA A 160 39.10 -17.57 -23.41
CA ALA A 160 37.90 -17.60 -22.61
C ALA A 160 36.75 -18.20 -23.44
N VAL A 161 36.57 -19.51 -23.30
CA VAL A 161 35.29 -20.17 -23.47
C VAL A 161 34.76 -20.45 -22.07
N SER A 162 33.91 -19.57 -21.56
CA SER A 162 33.01 -19.89 -20.47
C SER A 162 31.59 -19.78 -20.98
N SER A 163 31.06 -20.93 -21.38
CA SER A 163 29.63 -21.24 -21.36
C SER A 163 29.13 -21.09 -19.93
N ILE A 164 28.79 -19.85 -19.55
CA ILE A 164 27.88 -19.56 -18.45
C ILE A 164 26.53 -19.39 -19.13
N TYR A 165 25.57 -20.21 -18.72
CA TYR A 165 24.13 -20.04 -18.94
C TYR A 165 23.78 -18.61 -19.37
N GLN A 166 23.48 -18.42 -20.65
CA GLN A 166 22.86 -17.19 -21.11
C GLN A 166 21.45 -17.17 -20.52
N LEU A 167 21.31 -16.61 -19.31
CA LEU A 167 20.08 -15.90 -18.97
C LEU A 167 19.78 -14.96 -20.15
N PRO A 168 18.50 -14.71 -20.51
CA PRO A 168 18.19 -13.62 -21.42
C PRO A 168 18.91 -12.40 -20.85
N THR A 169 19.89 -11.89 -21.60
CA THR A 169 20.67 -10.73 -21.18
C THR A 169 19.64 -9.69 -20.75
N LEU A 170 19.65 -9.29 -19.48
CA LEU A 170 18.64 -8.40 -18.93
C LEU A 170 18.75 -7.10 -19.75
N GLN A 171 17.94 -6.97 -20.80
CA GLN A 171 18.01 -5.84 -21.70
C GLN A 171 17.35 -4.70 -20.95
N ILE A 172 18.17 -3.93 -20.24
CA ILE A 172 17.72 -2.68 -19.62
C ILE A 172 17.18 -1.84 -20.77
N LYS A 173 15.86 -1.59 -20.75
CA LYS A 173 15.24 -0.70 -21.73
C LYS A 173 15.88 0.67 -21.60
N ARG A 174 16.13 1.30 -22.75
CA ARG A 174 16.65 2.67 -22.76
C ARG A 174 15.62 3.63 -22.20
N PHE A 175 16.08 4.60 -21.43
CA PHE A 175 15.26 5.63 -20.82
C PHE A 175 15.23 6.86 -21.72
N SER A 176 14.04 7.20 -22.21
CA SER A 176 13.81 8.29 -23.16
C SER A 176 13.34 9.60 -22.50
N GLY A 177 13.11 9.59 -21.18
CA GLY A 177 12.66 10.78 -20.41
C GLY A 177 11.25 10.70 -19.85
N ASP A 178 10.50 9.62 -20.09
CA ASP A 178 9.17 9.46 -19.49
C ASP A 178 9.30 9.16 -17.98
N ARG A 179 8.84 10.09 -17.12
CA ARG A 179 8.90 9.96 -15.66
C ARG A 179 8.23 8.69 -15.13
N ARG A 180 7.26 8.11 -15.85
CA ARG A 180 6.60 6.85 -15.46
C ARG A 180 7.55 5.66 -15.52
N ASP A 181 8.40 5.66 -16.53
CA ASP A 181 9.36 4.59 -16.77
C ASP A 181 10.61 4.74 -15.89
N TRP A 182 10.78 5.90 -15.23
CA TRP A 182 11.95 6.20 -14.39
C TRP A 182 12.13 5.20 -13.26
N VAL A 183 11.04 4.80 -12.59
CA VAL A 183 11.11 3.85 -11.46
C VAL A 183 11.59 2.47 -11.94
N GLU A 184 10.99 1.96 -13.01
CA GLU A 184 11.35 0.66 -13.59
C GLU A 184 12.78 0.68 -14.15
N PHE A 185 13.14 1.77 -14.85
CA PHE A 185 14.50 1.98 -15.36
C PHE A 185 15.53 2.04 -14.24
N TYR A 186 15.29 2.88 -13.23
CA TYR A 186 16.26 3.09 -12.15
C TYR A 186 16.47 1.82 -11.32
N GLU A 187 15.41 1.08 -11.00
CA GLU A 187 15.53 -0.19 -10.28
C GLU A 187 16.27 -1.25 -11.12
N SER A 188 15.96 -1.35 -12.42
CA SER A 188 16.65 -2.26 -13.34
C SER A 188 18.14 -1.89 -13.51
N PHE A 189 18.44 -0.60 -13.69
CA PHE A 189 19.79 -0.07 -13.77
C PHE A 189 20.56 -0.27 -12.47
N ARG A 190 19.91 -0.06 -11.31
CA ARG A 190 20.53 -0.24 -10.01
C ARG A 190 20.97 -1.69 -9.81
N CYS A 191 20.06 -2.63 -10.05
CA CYS A 191 20.33 -4.06 -9.87
C CYS A 191 21.37 -4.61 -10.85
N ALA A 192 21.38 -4.13 -12.10
CA ALA A 192 22.25 -4.65 -13.14
C ALA A 192 23.63 -3.96 -13.21
N VAL A 193 23.70 -2.66 -12.92
CA VAL A 193 24.90 -1.82 -13.14
C VAL A 193 25.41 -1.21 -11.84
N ASP A 194 24.53 -0.61 -11.03
CA ASP A 194 24.97 0.13 -9.82
C ASP A 194 25.47 -0.80 -8.71
N THR A 195 24.78 -1.92 -8.48
CA THR A 195 25.17 -2.97 -7.51
C THR A 195 26.18 -3.97 -8.06
N GLY A 196 26.47 -3.90 -9.37
CA GLY A 196 27.47 -4.75 -10.03
C GLY A 196 28.91 -4.36 -9.73
N ALA A 197 29.83 -5.30 -9.95
CA ALA A 197 31.27 -5.08 -9.86
C ALA A 197 31.79 -4.42 -11.16
N GLY A 198 31.79 -3.09 -11.21
CA GLY A 198 32.34 -2.28 -12.30
C GLY A 198 32.87 -0.95 -11.76
N SER A 199 33.83 -0.36 -12.46
CA SER A 199 34.38 0.96 -12.11
C SER A 199 33.36 2.06 -12.37
N ASP A 200 33.44 3.18 -11.64
CA ASP A 200 32.50 4.29 -11.80
C ASP A 200 32.53 4.90 -13.22
N ILE A 201 33.66 4.80 -13.95
CA ILE A 201 33.76 5.21 -15.36
C ILE A 201 32.97 4.28 -16.27
N GLU A 202 33.04 2.96 -16.05
CA GLU A 202 32.25 1.97 -16.81
C GLU A 202 30.76 2.15 -16.52
N LYS A 203 30.38 2.39 -15.27
CA LYS A 203 28.99 2.67 -14.88
C LYS A 203 28.46 3.95 -15.54
N LEU A 204 29.25 5.03 -15.57
CA LEU A 204 28.87 6.27 -16.26
C LEU A 204 28.75 6.08 -17.79
N THR A 205 29.63 5.27 -18.37
CA THR A 205 29.59 4.96 -19.81
C THR A 205 28.32 4.15 -20.15
N LEU A 206 27.99 3.16 -19.33
CA LEU A 206 26.77 2.36 -19.47
C LEU A 206 25.52 3.20 -19.25
N LEU A 207 25.50 4.05 -18.22
CA LEU A 207 24.42 5.00 -17.95
C LEU A 207 24.16 5.85 -19.21
N ARG A 208 25.18 6.48 -19.78
CA ARG A 208 25.03 7.32 -20.99
C ARG A 208 24.52 6.57 -22.22
N ASN A 209 24.81 5.28 -22.34
CA ASN A 209 24.34 4.44 -23.45
C ASN A 209 22.90 3.94 -23.28
N LEU A 210 22.40 3.96 -22.05
CA LEU A 210 21.04 3.55 -21.69
C LEU A 210 20.07 4.74 -21.63
N LEU A 211 20.55 5.96 -21.86
CA LEU A 211 19.73 7.17 -21.96
C LEU A 211 19.58 7.59 -23.42
N ASP A 212 18.37 7.95 -23.81
CA ASP A 212 18.03 8.54 -25.12
C ASP A 212 17.40 9.93 -24.92
N ASN A 213 17.40 10.77 -25.95
CA ASN A 213 16.77 12.10 -25.98
C ASN A 213 17.20 13.03 -24.82
N GLU A 214 16.22 13.66 -24.15
CA GLU A 214 16.40 14.67 -23.11
C GLU A 214 17.28 14.18 -21.92
N PRO A 215 17.07 12.98 -21.33
CA PRO A 215 17.96 12.47 -20.28
C PRO A 215 19.43 12.38 -20.68
N ARG A 216 19.71 12.04 -21.94
CA ARG A 216 21.07 11.93 -22.46
C ARG A 216 21.73 13.30 -22.61
N GLU A 217 20.95 14.29 -23.03
CA GLU A 217 21.39 15.68 -23.12
C GLU A 217 21.62 16.28 -21.73
N LEU A 218 20.76 15.97 -20.76
CA LEU A 218 20.85 16.44 -19.37
C LEU A 218 22.19 16.09 -18.72
N ILE A 219 22.72 14.89 -18.97
CA ILE A 219 24.02 14.46 -18.44
C ILE A 219 25.19 14.66 -19.42
N SER A 220 24.95 15.23 -20.60
CA SER A 220 25.98 15.38 -21.65
C SER A 220 27.12 16.33 -21.25
N GLY A 221 26.87 17.24 -20.31
CA GLY A 221 27.85 18.17 -19.75
C GLY A 221 28.88 17.51 -18.82
N PHE A 222 28.64 16.29 -18.34
CA PHE A 222 29.61 15.57 -17.51
C PHE A 222 30.70 14.91 -18.36
N ARG A 223 31.96 15.11 -17.98
CA ARG A 223 33.08 14.36 -18.57
C ARG A 223 33.02 12.89 -18.13
N LEU A 224 33.47 11.97 -19.00
CA LEU A 224 33.59 10.54 -18.71
C LEU A 224 34.75 10.29 -17.72
N GLU A 225 34.54 10.63 -16.46
CA GLU A 225 35.49 10.48 -15.35
C GLU A 225 34.77 9.84 -14.15
N ALA A 226 35.49 9.05 -13.34
CA ALA A 226 34.90 8.26 -12.23
C ALA A 226 34.10 9.12 -11.26
N LYS A 227 34.64 10.28 -10.89
CA LYS A 227 34.05 11.21 -9.92
C LYS A 227 32.67 11.74 -10.36
N ASN A 228 32.42 11.81 -11.67
CA ASN A 228 31.20 12.41 -12.22
C ASN A 228 30.02 11.43 -12.25
N TYR A 229 30.26 10.12 -12.04
CA TYR A 229 29.19 9.11 -12.07
C TYR A 229 28.08 9.42 -11.06
N LYS A 230 28.47 9.67 -9.80
CA LYS A 230 27.52 9.94 -8.71
C LYS A 230 26.73 11.22 -8.95
N GLU A 231 27.39 12.27 -9.45
CA GLU A 231 26.74 13.54 -9.76
C GLU A 231 25.76 13.42 -10.93
N ALA A 232 26.14 12.72 -12.01
CA ALA A 232 25.26 12.48 -13.15
C ALA A 232 24.03 11.64 -12.76
N LEU A 233 24.20 10.61 -11.93
CA LEU A 233 23.09 9.80 -11.45
C LEU A 233 22.18 10.58 -10.47
N HIS A 234 22.77 11.45 -9.64
CA HIS A 234 22.02 12.32 -8.74
C HIS A 234 21.16 13.31 -9.54
N LEU A 235 21.71 13.94 -10.58
CA LEU A 235 20.97 14.88 -11.42
C LEU A 235 19.75 14.21 -12.08
N LEU A 236 19.90 12.98 -12.57
CA LEU A 236 18.79 12.23 -13.15
C LEU A 236 17.72 11.88 -12.10
N LYS A 237 18.13 11.50 -10.88
CA LYS A 237 17.20 11.24 -9.77
C LYS A 237 16.43 12.48 -9.35
N ASP A 238 17.09 13.63 -9.31
CA ASP A 238 16.45 14.89 -8.95
C ASP A 238 15.45 15.32 -10.02
N HIS A 239 15.82 15.19 -11.29
CA HIS A 239 14.99 15.61 -12.42
C HIS A 239 13.79 14.68 -12.72
N TYR A 240 13.98 13.36 -12.58
CA TYR A 240 12.97 12.35 -12.95
C TYR A 240 12.40 11.58 -11.75
N GLY A 241 13.06 11.62 -10.58
CA GLY A 241 12.65 10.90 -9.37
C GLY A 241 11.82 11.74 -8.39
N ASP A 242 11.43 12.97 -8.75
CA ASP A 242 10.49 13.78 -7.97
C ASP A 242 9.11 13.08 -7.88
N LYS A 243 8.91 12.39 -6.76
CA LYS A 243 7.68 11.67 -6.43
C LYS A 243 6.48 12.62 -6.37
N GLU A 244 6.65 13.88 -5.96
CA GLU A 244 5.53 14.82 -5.86
C GLU A 244 5.06 15.26 -7.25
N ALA A 245 5.98 15.48 -8.19
CA ALA A 245 5.59 15.81 -9.56
C ALA A 245 4.88 14.63 -10.25
N TYR A 246 5.30 13.40 -9.96
CA TYR A 246 4.64 12.20 -10.45
C TYR A 246 3.21 12.05 -9.90
N VAL A 247 3.04 12.29 -8.60
CA VAL A 247 1.72 12.32 -7.94
C VAL A 247 0.84 13.44 -8.52
N ARG A 248 1.38 14.64 -8.73
CA ARG A 248 0.65 15.76 -9.37
C ARG A 248 0.17 15.41 -10.78
N ASP A 249 0.96 14.69 -11.56
CA ASP A 249 0.55 14.18 -12.88
C ASP A 249 -0.58 13.14 -12.76
N LEU A 250 -0.47 12.20 -11.83
CA LEU A 250 -1.51 11.21 -11.54
C LEU A 250 -2.84 11.88 -11.15
N HIS A 251 -2.81 12.87 -10.26
CA HIS A 251 -4.00 13.64 -9.88
C HIS A 251 -4.61 14.39 -11.07
N THR A 252 -3.79 15.05 -11.88
CA THR A 252 -4.24 15.79 -13.06
C THR A 252 -4.93 14.87 -14.06
N ARG A 253 -4.42 13.64 -14.24
CA ARG A 253 -5.01 12.64 -15.14
C ARG A 253 -6.30 12.07 -14.57
N LEU A 254 -6.37 11.81 -13.27
CA LEU A 254 -7.60 11.39 -12.60
C LEU A 254 -8.71 12.44 -12.75
N SER A 255 -8.36 13.72 -12.61
CA SER A 255 -9.30 14.84 -12.80
C SER A 255 -9.72 15.05 -14.26
N ASN A 256 -8.90 14.63 -15.23
CA ASN A 256 -9.14 14.82 -16.66
C ASN A 256 -9.67 13.56 -17.39
N LEU A 257 -10.12 12.54 -16.65
CA LEU A 257 -10.68 11.35 -17.28
C LEU A 257 -11.94 11.70 -18.11
N LYS A 258 -11.96 11.23 -19.36
CA LYS A 258 -13.02 11.55 -20.32
C LYS A 258 -14.35 10.91 -19.91
N VAL A 259 -15.44 11.68 -20.08
CA VAL A 259 -16.81 11.19 -19.90
C VAL A 259 -17.08 10.04 -20.87
N CYS A 260 -17.53 8.91 -20.33
CA CYS A 260 -17.81 7.71 -21.09
C CYS A 260 -19.17 7.77 -21.78
N ASN A 261 -19.23 7.53 -23.09
CA ASN A 261 -20.47 7.54 -23.87
C ASN A 261 -20.89 6.16 -24.39
N THR A 262 -20.03 5.13 -24.24
CA THR A 262 -20.28 3.76 -24.73
C THR A 262 -19.87 2.70 -23.71
N LEU A 263 -20.49 1.52 -23.73
CA LEU A 263 -20.15 0.37 -22.87
C LEU A 263 -18.68 -0.09 -22.99
N ASN A 264 -18.06 0.04 -24.16
CA ASN A 264 -16.65 -0.29 -24.35
C ASN A 264 -15.72 0.79 -23.75
N ASP A 265 -16.19 2.04 -23.70
CA ASP A 265 -15.50 3.14 -23.04
C ASP A 265 -15.54 2.99 -21.53
N VAL A 266 -16.66 2.50 -20.97
CA VAL A 266 -16.78 2.19 -19.53
C VAL A 266 -15.77 1.12 -19.10
N LYS A 267 -15.56 0.08 -19.90
CA LYS A 267 -14.54 -0.96 -19.60
C LYS A 267 -13.11 -0.41 -19.68
N LYS A 268 -12.80 0.41 -20.69
CA LYS A 268 -11.49 1.06 -20.79
C LYS A 268 -11.25 2.03 -19.64
N PHE A 269 -12.28 2.78 -19.26
CA PHE A 269 -12.26 3.69 -18.13
C PHE A 269 -12.09 2.97 -16.79
N SER A 270 -12.77 1.84 -16.55
CA SER A 270 -12.57 1.08 -15.31
C SER A 270 -11.14 0.53 -15.21
N LEU A 271 -10.58 0.03 -16.32
CA LEU A 271 -9.21 -0.44 -16.37
C LEU A 271 -8.21 0.70 -16.15
N GLU A 272 -8.47 1.88 -16.72
CA GLU A 272 -7.61 3.06 -16.54
C GLU A 272 -7.67 3.59 -15.11
N LEU A 273 -8.85 3.63 -14.49
CA LEU A 273 -9.03 3.96 -13.07
C LEU A 273 -8.32 2.95 -12.15
N GLU A 274 -8.52 1.66 -12.36
CA GLU A 274 -7.86 0.61 -11.56
C GLU A 274 -6.34 0.64 -11.72
N ARG A 275 -5.84 1.06 -12.89
CA ARG A 275 -4.42 1.24 -13.13
C ARG A 275 -3.89 2.44 -12.35
N LEU A 276 -4.53 3.60 -12.47
CA LEU A 276 -4.14 4.83 -11.75
C LEU A 276 -4.24 4.66 -10.23
N ALA A 277 -5.27 3.97 -9.73
CA ALA A 277 -5.42 3.69 -8.31
C ALA A 277 -4.31 2.79 -7.76
N ARG A 278 -3.85 1.79 -8.54
CA ARG A 278 -2.67 0.97 -8.19
C ARG A 278 -1.38 1.80 -8.22
N GLU A 279 -1.25 2.68 -9.21
CA GLU A 279 -0.10 3.57 -9.40
C GLU A 279 0.02 4.55 -8.21
N MET A 280 -1.10 5.11 -7.73
CA MET A 280 -1.18 5.94 -6.52
C MET A 280 -0.93 5.16 -5.22
N LYS A 281 -1.40 3.92 -5.11
CA LYS A 281 -1.13 3.08 -3.92
C LYS A 281 0.37 2.77 -3.79
N ASN A 282 1.06 2.58 -4.91
CA ASN A 282 2.49 2.26 -4.94
C ASN A 282 3.39 3.48 -4.62
N THR A 283 2.91 4.71 -4.79
CA THR A 283 3.66 5.93 -4.44
C THR A 283 3.71 6.20 -2.93
N GLY A 284 2.98 5.43 -2.12
CA GLY A 284 3.00 5.53 -0.66
C GLY A 284 2.16 6.67 -0.10
N GLU A 285 1.30 7.27 -0.92
CA GLU A 285 0.27 8.19 -0.42
C GLU A 285 -0.90 7.39 0.13
N ASP A 286 -1.12 7.56 1.43
CA ASP A 286 -2.39 7.22 2.06
C ASP A 286 -3.51 7.98 1.32
N ILE A 287 -4.41 7.23 0.69
CA ILE A 287 -5.68 7.78 0.16
C ILE A 287 -6.58 8.32 1.31
N GLU A 288 -6.13 8.21 2.57
CA GLU A 288 -6.75 8.81 3.76
C GLU A 288 -6.26 10.26 4.05
N ALA A 289 -5.28 10.80 3.32
CA ALA A 289 -4.79 12.16 3.54
C ALA A 289 -5.51 13.22 2.67
N GLY A 290 -6.76 12.95 2.27
CA GLY A 290 -7.70 14.01 1.95
C GLY A 290 -8.10 14.71 3.25
N SER A 291 -7.43 15.81 3.59
CA SER A 291 -7.68 16.58 4.79
C SER A 291 -9.14 17.07 4.86
N CYS A 292 -10.01 16.28 5.49
CA CYS A 292 -11.19 16.80 6.15
C CYS A 292 -10.82 16.84 7.62
N THR A 293 -10.41 18.01 8.09
CA THR A 293 -10.20 18.31 9.50
C THR A 293 -11.37 17.78 10.32
N LYS A 294 -11.21 16.63 10.98
CA LYS A 294 -12.13 16.12 11.98
C LYS A 294 -12.06 17.07 13.18
N LYS A 295 -12.86 18.14 13.13
CA LYS A 295 -13.19 18.90 14.34
C LYS A 295 -13.89 17.93 15.28
N LYS A 296 -13.25 17.67 16.41
CA LYS A 296 -13.85 17.04 17.59
C LYS A 296 -15.04 17.92 18.00
N VAL A 297 -16.26 17.52 17.65
CA VAL A 297 -17.46 18.18 18.17
C VAL A 297 -17.68 17.64 19.57
N VAL A 298 -17.18 18.39 20.55
CA VAL A 298 -17.66 18.30 21.93
C VAL A 298 -19.09 18.84 21.91
N TYR A 299 -20.06 18.05 22.37
CA TYR A 299 -21.41 18.54 22.62
C TYR A 299 -21.46 19.24 23.99
N PRO A 300 -21.67 20.56 24.06
CA PRO A 300 -22.20 21.15 25.28
C PRO A 300 -23.70 20.85 25.29
N MET A 301 -24.15 20.11 26.31
CA MET A 301 -25.56 20.11 26.71
C MET A 301 -25.99 21.56 26.87
N LEU A 302 -26.89 22.03 26.01
CA LEU A 302 -27.59 23.27 26.23
C LEU A 302 -28.63 23.00 27.31
N GLU A 303 -28.23 23.19 28.57
CA GLU A 303 -29.17 23.55 29.61
C GLU A 303 -29.85 24.87 29.21
N GLU A 304 -31.17 24.79 29.07
CA GLU A 304 -32.05 25.92 28.85
C GLU A 304 -31.84 26.97 29.95
N LYS A 305 -31.48 28.20 29.56
CA LYS A 305 -31.82 29.37 30.37
C LYS A 305 -33.26 29.74 30.05
N SER A 306 -34.15 29.45 30.99
CA SER A 306 -35.37 30.23 31.20
C SER A 306 -35.33 30.85 32.59
#